data_AF-I0US33-F1
#
_entry.id   AF-I0US33-F1
#
_cell.length_a   1.000
_cell.length_b   1.000
_cell.length_c   1.000
_cell.angle_alpha   90.00
_cell.angle_beta   90.00
_cell.angle_gamma   90.00
#
_symmetry.space_group_name_H-M   'P 1'
#
loop_
_entity.id
_entity.type
_entity.pdbx_description
1 polymer ?
#
loop_
_entity_poly.entity_id
_entity_poly.type
_entity_poly.pdbx_seq_one_letter_code
_entity_poly.pdbx_strand_id
1 'polypeptide(L)'
;MFDFFVKNRLSPQELAAFIAVTLGCPAENVLVVTSSELQGIPPVELNALRCLCLYWHVTGDAALLVSLYRVEASPEEIQEKVVAASWAAGVVCYVPNDNFNGYLLCGEAEPVQVYEDEAVSSDEGLHHIFRR
;
A
#
# COMPACT_ATOMS: atom_id res chain seq x y z
N MET A 1 -4.76 10.54 2.78
CA MET A 1 -4.47 9.50 1.77
C MET A 1 -3.02 9.15 1.96
N PHE A 2 -2.68 7.87 1.92
CA PHE A 2 -1.31 7.40 2.04
C PHE A 2 -1.07 6.30 1.02
N ASP A 3 -0.06 6.48 0.18
CA ASP A 3 0.24 5.59 -0.93
C ASP A 3 1.55 4.85 -0.66
N PHE A 4 1.59 3.56 -0.98
CA PHE A 4 2.80 2.75 -0.90
C PHE A 4 2.70 1.57 -1.87
N PHE A 5 3.80 0.87 -2.08
CA PHE A 5 3.82 -0.29 -2.97
C PHE A 5 4.04 -1.59 -2.21
N VAL A 6 3.46 -2.67 -2.73
CA VAL A 6 3.74 -4.04 -2.29
C VAL A 6 4.50 -4.75 -3.41
N LYS A 7 5.65 -5.33 -3.05
CA LYS A 7 6.55 -6.01 -4.00
C LYS A 7 5.91 -7.26 -4.60
N ASN A 8 5.27 -8.06 -3.76
CA ASN A 8 4.69 -9.34 -4.15
C ASN A 8 3.18 -9.22 -4.37
N ARG A 9 2.62 -10.10 -5.20
CA ARG A 9 1.16 -10.18 -5.36
C ARG A 9 0.52 -10.68 -4.07
N LEU A 10 -0.48 -9.95 -3.60
CA LEU A 10 -1.40 -10.37 -2.55
C LEU A 10 -2.80 -10.48 -3.15
N SER A 11 -3.56 -11.48 -2.71
CA SER A 11 -5.01 -11.50 -2.94
C SER A 11 -5.69 -10.34 -2.18
N PRO A 12 -6.90 -9.92 -2.58
CA PRO A 12 -7.65 -8.90 -1.84
C PRO A 12 -7.85 -9.24 -0.36
N GLN A 13 -8.02 -10.52 -0.03
CA GLN A 13 -8.18 -10.99 1.35
C GLN A 13 -6.88 -10.86 2.15
N GLU A 14 -5.74 -11.24 1.56
CA GLU A 14 -4.42 -11.08 2.20
C GLU A 14 -4.09 -9.60 2.40
N LEU A 15 -4.39 -8.76 1.41
CA LEU A 15 -4.20 -7.31 1.51
C LEU A 15 -5.11 -6.73 2.61
N ALA A 16 -6.37 -7.15 2.70
CA ALA A 16 -7.28 -6.69 3.76
C ALA A 16 -6.77 -7.07 5.14
N ALA A 17 -6.31 -8.31 5.32
CA ALA A 17 -5.72 -8.78 6.58
C ALA A 17 -4.45 -7.99 6.94
N PHE A 18 -3.58 -7.73 5.96
CA PHE A 18 -2.37 -6.93 6.16
C PHE A 18 -2.69 -5.50 6.60
N ILE A 19 -3.63 -4.82 5.94
CA ILE A 19 -4.05 -3.46 6.30
C ILE A 19 -4.77 -3.43 7.65
N ALA A 20 -5.58 -4.43 7.97
CA ALA A 20 -6.25 -4.54 9.27
C ALA A 20 -5.25 -4.62 10.42
N VAL A 21 -4.21 -5.45 10.28
CA VAL A 21 -3.10 -5.53 11.24
C VAL A 21 -2.34 -4.21 11.32
N THR A 22 -2.00 -3.61 10.17
CA THR A 22 -1.32 -2.32 10.07
C THR A 22 -2.05 -1.23 10.85
N LEU A 23 -3.38 -1.16 10.70
CA LEU A 23 -4.20 -0.13 11.32
C LEU A 23 -4.68 -0.49 12.73
N GLY A 24 -4.38 -1.70 13.23
CA GLY A 24 -4.86 -2.19 14.51
C GLY A 24 -6.39 -2.25 14.59
N CYS A 25 -7.04 -2.68 13.51
CA CYS A 25 -8.50 -2.78 13.43
C CYS A 25 -8.96 -4.16 12.95
N PRO A 26 -10.23 -4.53 13.18
CA PRO A 26 -10.80 -5.75 12.61
C PRO A 26 -10.83 -5.71 11.08
N ALA A 27 -10.64 -6.85 10.43
CA ALA A 27 -10.57 -6.94 8.96
C ALA A 27 -11.88 -6.53 8.27
N GLU A 28 -13.03 -6.74 8.92
CA GLU A 28 -14.33 -6.28 8.43
C GLU A 28 -14.45 -4.75 8.33
N ASN A 29 -13.58 -3.99 8.99
CA ASN A 29 -13.54 -2.53 8.91
C ASN A 29 -12.61 -2.02 7.79
N VAL A 30 -12.01 -2.92 7.01
CA VAL A 30 -11.15 -2.61 5.87
C VAL A 30 -11.81 -3.13 4.60
N LEU A 31 -12.11 -2.23 3.68
CA LEU A 31 -12.57 -2.58 2.35
C LEU A 31 -11.41 -2.47 1.36
N VAL A 32 -11.05 -3.59 0.73
CA VAL A 32 -10.02 -3.64 -0.32
C VAL A 32 -10.71 -3.84 -1.66
N VAL A 33 -10.57 -2.87 -2.57
CA VAL A 33 -11.21 -2.90 -3.88
C VAL A 33 -10.35 -2.19 -4.94
N THR A 34 -10.57 -2.53 -6.20
CA THR A 34 -10.09 -1.76 -7.34
C THR A 34 -10.94 -0.50 -7.57
N SER A 35 -10.44 0.44 -8.37
CA SER A 35 -11.22 1.64 -8.74
C SER A 35 -12.52 1.32 -9.48
N SER A 36 -12.56 0.25 -10.27
CA SER A 36 -13.75 -0.21 -10.97
C SER A 36 -14.80 -0.78 -10.02
N GLU A 37 -14.38 -1.59 -9.04
CA GLU A 37 -15.27 -2.16 -8.04
C GLU A 37 -15.87 -1.10 -7.11
N LEU A 38 -15.10 -0.05 -6.78
CA LEU A 38 -15.58 1.06 -5.95
C LEU A 38 -16.84 1.73 -6.53
N GLN A 39 -16.96 1.82 -7.86
CA GLN A 39 -18.11 2.46 -8.52
C GLN A 39 -19.44 1.74 -8.23
N GLY A 40 -19.39 0.46 -7.88
CA GLY A 40 -20.56 -0.34 -7.52
C GLY A 40 -20.99 -0.23 -6.06
N ILE A 41 -20.23 0.46 -5.21
CA ILE A 41 -20.43 0.46 -3.76
C ILE A 41 -21.17 1.74 -3.33
N PRO A 42 -22.33 1.63 -2.67
CA PRO A 42 -23.09 2.80 -2.25
C PRO A 42 -22.34 3.55 -1.11
N PRO A 43 -22.36 4.89 -1.10
CA PRO A 43 -21.62 5.68 -0.10
C PRO A 43 -21.94 5.36 1.36
N VAL A 44 -23.17 4.91 1.65
CA VAL A 44 -23.61 4.54 3.00
C VAL A 44 -22.83 3.35 3.57
N GLU A 45 -22.44 2.40 2.73
CA GLU A 45 -21.64 1.24 3.15
C GLU A 45 -20.21 1.64 3.49
N LEU A 46 -19.70 2.69 2.83
CA LEU A 46 -18.37 3.21 3.12
C LEU A 46 -18.30 3.85 4.51
N ASN A 47 -19.40 4.42 5.02
CA ASN A 47 -19.42 5.16 6.27
C ASN A 47 -19.05 4.32 7.50
N ALA A 48 -19.30 3.01 7.46
CA ALA A 48 -18.96 2.10 8.56
C ALA A 48 -17.49 1.67 8.57
N LEU A 49 -16.74 1.94 7.49
CA LEU A 49 -15.36 1.49 7.34
C LEU A 49 -14.36 2.42 8.02
N ARG A 50 -13.34 1.81 8.62
CA ARG A 50 -12.13 2.49 9.11
C ARG A 50 -11.10 2.73 8.03
N CYS A 51 -11.09 1.91 6.98
CA CYS A 51 -10.19 2.10 5.86
C CYS A 51 -10.86 1.68 4.55
N LEU A 52 -10.74 2.56 3.55
CA LEU A 52 -10.91 2.20 2.15
C LEU A 52 -9.52 2.05 1.54
N CYS A 53 -9.17 0.84 1.15
CA CYS A 53 -7.91 0.50 0.51
C CYS A 53 -8.15 0.28 -0.98
N LEU A 54 -7.66 1.21 -1.80
CA LEU A 54 -7.62 1.04 -3.25
C LEU A 54 -6.33 0.39 -3.66
N TYR A 55 -6.38 -0.52 -4.62
CA TYR A 55 -5.19 -1.11 -5.20
C TYR A 55 -5.22 -1.16 -6.72
N TRP A 56 -4.04 -1.09 -7.31
CA TRP A 56 -3.80 -1.27 -8.74
C TRP A 56 -2.68 -2.26 -8.94
N HIS A 57 -2.83 -3.11 -9.95
CA HIS A 57 -1.72 -3.90 -10.44
C HIS A 57 -0.76 -2.99 -11.20
N VAL A 58 0.52 -3.07 -10.84
CA VAL A 58 1.61 -2.37 -11.52
C VAL A 58 2.66 -3.36 -12.00
N THR A 59 3.57 -2.90 -12.85
CA THR A 59 4.67 -3.70 -13.38
C THR A 59 6.01 -3.17 -12.89
N GLY A 60 7.07 -3.98 -12.97
CA GLY A 60 8.40 -3.63 -12.46
C GLY A 60 8.74 -4.41 -11.19
N ASP A 61 9.38 -3.75 -10.23
CA ASP A 61 9.78 -4.36 -8.96
C ASP A 61 8.60 -4.50 -7.99
N ALA A 62 7.59 -3.63 -8.10
CA ALA A 62 6.35 -3.72 -7.36
C ALA A 62 5.27 -4.47 -8.15
N ALA A 63 4.40 -5.18 -7.43
CA ALA A 63 3.24 -5.85 -7.99
C ALA A 63 1.94 -5.07 -7.77
N LEU A 64 1.88 -4.27 -6.70
CA LEU A 64 0.71 -3.48 -6.34
C LEU A 64 1.11 -2.05 -5.94
N LEU A 65 0.36 -1.08 -6.44
CA LEU A 65 0.22 0.23 -5.81
C LEU A 65 -0.99 0.18 -4.88
N VAL A 66 -0.83 0.59 -3.63
CA VAL A 66 -1.87 0.62 -2.61
C VAL A 66 -2.08 2.06 -2.15
N SER A 67 -3.33 2.50 -2.11
CA SER A 67 -3.72 3.82 -1.60
C SER A 67 -4.73 3.67 -0.47
N LEU A 68 -4.38 4.19 0.69
CA LEU A 68 -5.19 4.14 1.90
C LEU A 68 -5.97 5.44 2.08
N TYR A 69 -7.29 5.31 2.18
CA TYR A 69 -8.24 6.37 2.46
C TYR A 69 -8.95 6.14 3.79
N ARG A 70 -9.49 7.24 4.35
CA ARG A 70 -10.27 7.26 5.59
C ARG A 70 -9.53 6.78 6.84
N VAL A 71 -8.21 6.76 6.81
CA VAL A 71 -7.39 6.40 7.97
C VAL A 71 -7.29 7.60 8.92
N GLU A 72 -7.69 7.40 10.18
CA GLU A 72 -7.57 8.38 11.26
C GLU A 72 -6.16 8.32 11.90
N ALA A 73 -5.14 8.68 11.12
CA ALA A 73 -3.75 8.79 11.56
C ALA A 73 -2.98 9.76 10.65
N SER A 74 -1.89 10.34 11.15
CA SER A 74 -1.01 11.17 10.31
C SER A 74 -0.26 10.31 9.28
N PRO A 75 0.22 10.89 8.17
CA PRO A 75 1.04 10.16 7.21
C PRO A 75 2.25 9.46 7.85
N GLU A 76 2.92 10.12 8.79
CA GLU A 76 4.07 9.59 9.53
C GLU A 76 3.67 8.40 10.40
N GLU A 77 2.54 8.49 11.12
CA GLU A 77 2.01 7.38 11.91
C GLU A 77 1.60 6.18 11.02
N ILE A 78 1.05 6.45 9.83
CA ILE A 78 0.70 5.39 8.87
C ILE A 78 1.98 4.74 8.34
N GLN A 79 2.99 5.54 8.00
CA GLN A 79 4.29 5.06 7.55
C GLN A 79 4.91 4.10 8.57
N GLU A 80 5.02 4.52 9.83
CA GLU A 80 5.56 3.69 10.93
C GLU A 80 4.80 2.37 11.08
N LYS A 81 3.46 2.43 11.01
CA LYS A 81 2.59 1.25 11.09
C LYS A 81 2.80 0.29 9.92
N VAL A 82 2.90 0.81 8.69
CA VAL A 82 3.14 -0.03 7.49
C VAL A 82 4.51 -0.70 7.58
N VAL A 83 5.54 0.03 8.00
CA VAL A 83 6.89 -0.53 8.21
C VAL A 83 6.87 -1.65 9.25
N ALA A 84 6.22 -1.42 10.40
CA ALA A 84 6.12 -2.42 11.46
C ALA A 84 5.34 -3.67 11.02
N ALA A 85 4.20 -3.48 10.35
CA ALA A 85 3.38 -4.59 9.85
C ALA A 85 4.08 -5.36 8.73
N SER A 86 4.77 -4.66 7.82
CA SER A 86 5.58 -5.25 6.75
C SER A 86 6.63 -6.21 7.32
N TRP A 87 7.34 -5.77 8.36
CA TRP A 87 8.29 -6.61 9.10
C TRP A 87 7.62 -7.83 9.75
N ALA A 88 6.53 -7.61 10.49
CA ALA A 88 5.87 -8.66 11.25
C ALA A 88 5.24 -9.75 10.36
N ALA A 89 4.71 -9.37 9.20
CA ALA A 89 4.03 -10.26 8.27
C ALA A 89 4.94 -10.82 7.17
N GLY A 90 6.17 -10.32 7.02
CA GLY A 90 7.04 -10.64 5.88
C GLY A 90 6.49 -10.15 4.54
N VAL A 91 5.63 -9.13 4.57
CA VAL A 91 5.06 -8.51 3.37
C VAL A 91 6.00 -7.42 2.93
N VAL A 92 6.64 -7.61 1.78
CA VAL A 92 7.67 -6.69 1.30
C VAL A 92 7.02 -5.45 0.68
N CYS A 93 7.36 -4.28 1.23
CA CYS A 93 6.75 -3.01 0.85
C CYS A 93 7.82 -1.96 0.47
N TYR A 94 7.45 -1.06 -0.43
CA TYR A 94 8.15 0.20 -0.66
C TYR A 94 7.29 1.32 -0.06
N VAL A 95 7.73 1.86 1.08
CA VAL A 95 6.97 2.83 1.87
C VAL A 95 7.59 4.21 1.68
N PRO A 96 6.84 5.25 1.26
CA PRO A 96 7.42 6.57 1.05
C PRO A 96 8.02 7.10 2.36
N ASN A 97 9.10 7.87 2.22
CA ASN A 97 9.67 8.65 3.32
C ASN A 97 9.89 10.10 2.89
N ASP A 98 10.09 10.99 3.86
CA ASP A 98 10.13 12.45 3.66
C ASP A 98 11.30 12.95 2.77
N ASN A 99 12.12 12.06 2.21
CA ASN A 99 13.28 12.40 1.39
C ASN A 99 12.97 12.34 -0.12
N PHE A 100 12.44 13.41 -0.71
CA PHE A 100 12.49 13.67 -2.18
C PHE A 100 12.32 12.43 -3.09
N ASN A 101 11.15 11.79 -3.09
CA ASN A 101 10.83 10.55 -3.83
C ASN A 101 11.56 9.28 -3.37
N GLY A 102 12.03 9.30 -2.13
CA GLY A 102 12.62 8.17 -1.46
C GLY A 102 11.57 7.22 -0.87
N TYR A 103 11.90 5.94 -0.86
CA TYR A 103 11.13 4.90 -0.21
C TYR A 103 12.02 4.10 0.74
N LEU A 104 11.40 3.47 1.73
CA LEU A 104 11.98 2.40 2.52
C LEU A 104 11.53 1.07 1.94
N LEU A 105 12.49 0.23 1.55
CA LEU A 105 12.25 -1.19 1.29
C LEU A 105 12.22 -1.94 2.63
N CYS A 106 11.06 -2.50 2.96
CA CYS A 106 10.77 -3.13 4.25
C CYS A 106 10.31 -4.58 4.08
N GLY A 107 10.38 -5.39 5.15
CA GLY A 107 9.75 -6.72 5.21
C GLY A 107 10.64 -7.91 4.85
N GLU A 108 11.81 -7.69 4.23
CA GLU A 108 12.81 -8.75 3.97
C GLU A 108 13.96 -8.74 5.00
N ALA A 109 14.40 -7.55 5.38
CA ALA A 109 15.52 -7.26 6.28
C ALA A 109 15.35 -5.84 6.85
N GLU A 110 16.34 -5.34 7.60
CA GLU A 110 16.32 -3.97 8.13
C GLU A 110 15.95 -2.97 7.03
N PRO A 111 15.04 -2.00 7.29
CA PRO A 111 14.59 -1.06 6.27
C PRO A 111 15.75 -0.35 5.57
N VAL A 112 15.77 -0.39 4.24
CA VAL A 112 16.81 0.24 3.42
C VAL A 112 16.21 1.35 2.58
N GLN A 113 16.87 2.51 2.53
CA GLN A 113 16.53 3.59 1.61
C GLN A 113 16.70 3.12 0.15
N VAL A 114 15.66 3.35 -0.65
CA VAL A 114 15.66 3.19 -2.10
C VAL A 114 14.99 4.40 -2.74
N TYR A 115 15.16 4.55 -4.04
CA TYR A 115 14.61 5.61 -4.87
C TYR A 115 13.89 4.97 -6.05
N GLU A 116 12.75 5.55 -6.40
CA GLU A 116 12.07 5.19 -7.64
C GLU A 116 12.86 5.76 -8.83
N ASP A 117 13.27 4.90 -9.75
CA ASP A 117 13.80 5.37 -11.03
C ASP A 117 12.69 6.13 -11.76
N GLU A 118 13.03 7.22 -12.47
CA GLU A 118 12.07 7.87 -13.36
C GLU A 118 11.46 6.82 -14.29
N ALA A 119 10.15 6.60 -14.13
CA ALA A 119 9.41 5.54 -14.80
C ALA A 119 9.74 5.55 -16.30
N VAL A 120 10.36 4.47 -16.79
CA VAL A 120 10.51 4.27 -18.22
C VAL A 120 9.10 4.04 -18.73
N SER A 121 8.50 5.04 -19.40
CA SER A 121 7.15 4.92 -19.93
C SER A 121 7.15 3.79 -20.96
N SER A 122 6.73 2.61 -20.54
CA SER A 122 6.45 1.51 -21.44
C SER A 122 4.96 1.57 -21.81
N ASP A 123 4.64 1.18 -23.03
CA ASP A 123 3.27 1.20 -23.57
C ASP A 123 2.28 0.28 -22.81
N GLU A 124 2.72 -0.43 -21.76
CA GLU A 124 1.96 -1.48 -21.05
C GLU A 124 1.44 -1.08 -19.65
N GLY A 125 1.56 0.18 -19.24
CA GLY A 125 1.02 0.69 -17.97
C GLY A 125 2.07 1.33 -17.05
N LEU A 126 1.68 1.64 -15.82
CA LEU A 126 2.59 2.21 -14.81
C LEU A 126 3.66 1.17 -14.41
N HIS A 127 4.92 1.47 -14.73
CA HIS A 127 6.08 0.63 -14.49
C HIS A 127 6.97 1.27 -13.42
N HIS A 128 7.15 0.59 -12.28
CA HIS A 128 7.84 1.12 -11.10
C HIS A 128 9.07 0.27 -10.77
N ILE A 129 10.26 0.87 -10.82
CA ILE A 129 11.55 0.25 -10.52
C ILE A 129 12.16 0.99 -9.33
N PHE A 130 12.72 0.26 -8.37
CA PHE A 130 13.32 0.84 -7.16
C PHE A 130 14.80 0.48 -7.04
N ARG A 131 15.66 1.48 -6.88
CA ARG A 131 17.12 1.33 -6.75
C ARG A 131 17.65 1.86 -5.43
N ARG A 132 18.72 1.25 -4.93
CA ARG A 132 19.45 1.74 -3.75
C ARG A 132 20.27 2.98 -4.08
#